data_AF-A0A959Z2V8-F1
#
_entry.id   AF-A0A959Z2V8-F1
#
_cell.length_a   1.000
_cell.length_b   1.000
_cell.length_c   1.000
_cell.angle_alpha   90.00
_cell.angle_beta   90.00
_cell.angle_gamma   90.00
#
_symmetry.space_group_name_H-M   'P 1'
#
loop_
_entity.id
_entity.type
_entity.pdbx_description
1 polymer ?
#
loop_
_entity_poly.entity_id
_entity_poly.type
_entity_poly.pdbx_seq_one_letter_code
_entity_poly.pdbx_strand_id
1 'polypeptide(L)' 'AGEAIAIVGNSGELSTGPHLHFELWLDGDPVDPETYMVFK' A
#
# COMPACT_ATOMS: atom_id res chain seq x y z
N ALA A 1 5.16 15.82 -0.43
CA ALA A 1 4.39 14.67 0.10
C ALA A 1 2.92 15.07 0.20
N GLY A 2 1.99 14.13 0.02
CA GLY A 2 0.54 14.40 0.11
C GLY A 2 -0.12 14.86 -1.20
N GLU A 3 0.55 14.69 -2.35
CA GLU A 3 -0.09 14.83 -3.66
C GLU A 3 -0.95 13.60 -3.95
N ALA A 4 -2.16 13.81 -4.48
CA ALA A 4 -3.04 12.73 -4.87
C ALA A 4 -2.57 12.11 -6.19
N ILE A 5 -2.45 10.78 -6.21
CA ILE A 5 -1.97 10.04 -7.38
C ILE A 5 -2.97 9.02 -7.92
N ALA A 6 -4.00 8.66 -7.14
CA ALA A 6 -4.99 7.66 -7.50
C ALA A 6 -6.22 7.71 -6.57
N ILE A 7 -7.27 6.96 -6.95
CA ILE A 7 -8.45 6.65 -6.13
C ILE A 7 -8.41 5.15 -5.80
N VAL A 8 -8.78 4.76 -4.57
CA VAL A 8 -8.87 3.35 -4.16
C VAL A 8 -9.90 2.59 -5.00
N GLY A 9 -9.59 1.34 -5.33
CA GLY A 9 -10.45 0.47 -6.14
C GLY A 9 -10.62 -0.93 -5.54
N ASN A 10 -11.00 -1.87 -6.39
CA ASN A 10 -11.16 -3.29 -6.05
C ASN A 10 -10.71 -4.19 -7.23
N SER A 11 -9.75 -3.73 -8.03
CA SER A 11 -9.20 -4.52 -9.14
C SER A 11 -8.20 -5.56 -8.63
N GLY A 12 -8.12 -6.72 -9.29
CA GLY A 12 -7.17 -7.80 -8.98
C GLY A 12 -7.86 -9.13 -8.69
N GLU A 13 -7.27 -10.23 -9.14
CA GLU A 13 -7.89 -11.58 -9.07
C GLU A 13 -8.02 -12.10 -7.63
N LEU A 14 -7.10 -11.69 -6.74
CA LEU A 14 -7.08 -12.10 -5.34
C LEU A 14 -7.70 -11.07 -4.39
N SER A 15 -8.28 -9.99 -4.92
CA SER A 15 -8.97 -9.00 -4.10
C SER A 15 -10.31 -9.54 -3.62
N THR A 16 -10.62 -9.36 -2.33
CA THR A 16 -11.87 -9.81 -1.71
C THR A 16 -12.85 -8.66 -1.42
N GLY A 17 -12.42 -7.41 -1.64
CA GLY A 17 -13.23 -6.21 -1.41
C GLY A 17 -12.39 -4.93 -1.53
N PRO A 18 -12.99 -3.74 -1.47
CA PRO A 18 -12.27 -2.47 -1.65
C PRO A 18 -11.22 -2.24 -0.56
N HIS A 19 -9.95 -2.13 -0.97
CA HIS A 19 -8.80 -1.81 -0.11
C HIS A 19 -7.63 -1.30 -0.96
N LEU A 20 -6.59 -0.78 -0.29
CA LEU A 20 -5.32 -0.40 -0.93
C LEU A 20 -4.25 -1.42 -0.57
N HIS A 21 -3.75 -2.17 -1.55
CA HIS A 21 -2.51 -2.93 -1.40
C HIS A 21 -1.32 -1.97 -1.39
N PHE A 22 -0.49 -2.04 -0.35
CA PHE A 22 0.62 -1.11 -0.15
C PHE A 22 1.87 -1.88 0.25
N GLU A 23 3.01 -1.55 -0.36
CA GLU A 23 4.30 -2.15 -0.08
C GLU A 23 5.36 -1.06 0.11
N LEU A 24 6.33 -1.34 0.99
CA LEU A 24 7.52 -0.52 1.17
C LEU A 24 8.75 -1.34 0.80
N TRP A 25 9.62 -0.77 -0.03
CA TRP A 25 10.81 -1.42 -0.55
C TRP A 25 12.02 -0.57 -0.21
N LEU A 26 13.09 -1.20 0.29
CA LEU A 26 14.38 -0.57 0.55
C LEU A 26 15.46 -1.38 -0.17
N ASP A 27 16.20 -0.72 -1.05
CA ASP A 27 17.27 -1.33 -1.85
C ASP A 27 16.84 -2.58 -2.65
N GLY A 28 15.56 -2.63 -3.04
CA GLY A 28 14.99 -3.72 -3.82
C GLY A 28 14.39 -4.86 -3.00
N ASP A 29 14.49 -4.82 -1.67
CA ASP A 29 13.90 -5.80 -0.78
C ASP A 29 12.64 -5.25 -0.09
N PRO A 30 11.57 -6.05 0.05
CA PRO A 30 10.38 -5.64 0.79
C PRO A 30 10.69 -5.56 2.29
N VAL A 31 10.22 -4.49 2.93
CA VAL A 31 10.35 -4.26 4.38
C VAL A 31 8.98 -4.13 5.04
N ASP A 32 8.90 -4.39 6.35
CA ASP A 32 7.66 -4.26 7.12
C ASP A 32 7.23 -2.78 7.23
N PRO A 33 6.11 -2.37 6.61
CA PRO A 33 5.64 -0.99 6.67
C PRO A 33 5.31 -0.52 8.09
N GLU A 34 4.87 -1.40 9.00
CA GLU A 34 4.49 -1.02 10.37
C GLU A 34 5.68 -0.47 11.18
N THR A 35 6.92 -0.78 10.76
CA THR A 35 8.13 -0.22 11.38
C THR A 35 8.36 1.25 11.00
N TYR A 36 7.78 1.74 9.90
CA TYR A 36 8.05 3.07 9.33
C TYR A 36 6.85 4.01 9.35
N MET A 37 5.63 3.51 9.59
CA MET A 37 4.42 4.31 9.58
C MET A 37 3.42 3.87 10.65
N VAL A 38 2.68 4.85 11.15
CA VAL A 38 1.57 4.62 12.08
C VAL A 38 0.29 4.52 11.27
N PHE A 39 -0.29 3.32 11.21
CA PHE A 39 -1.66 3.13 10.74
C PHE A 39 -2.61 3.50 11.88
N LYS A 40 -3.41 4.52 11.65
CA LYS A 40 -4.42 5.00 12.60
C LYS A 40 -5.82 4.76 12.07
#